data_AF-A0A0R3PDI1-F1
#
_entry.id   AF-A0A0R3PDI1-F1
#
_cell.length_a   1.000
_cell.length_b   1.000
_cell.length_c   1.000
_cell.angle_alpha   90.00
_cell.angle_beta   90.00
_cell.angle_gamma   90.00
#
_symmetry.space_group_name_H-M   'P 1'
#
loop_
_entity.id
_entity.type
_entity.pdbx_description
1 polymer ?
#
loop_
_entity_poly.entity_id
_entity_poly.type
_entity_poly.pdbx_seq_one_letter_code
_entity_poly.pdbx_strand_id
1 'polypeptide(L)'
;MRTLEWDNMGVKIDGRQLHHIRFVDVIVLITPNIEQAKRMLADFDKACGKIVLRQNLTKTMFMKNGLVSYAPFTLNGTDISE
;
A
#
# COMPACT_ATOMS: atom_id res chain seq x y z
N MET A 1 8.82 11.06 1.72
CA MET A 1 8.59 9.64 2.08
C MET A 1 9.44 9.15 3.25
N ARG A 2 10.62 9.73 3.55
CA ARG A 2 11.50 9.40 4.71
C ARG A 2 10.86 9.55 6.12
N THR A 3 9.58 9.87 6.21
CA THR A 3 8.82 10.11 7.45
C THR A 3 7.72 9.08 7.68
N LEU A 4 7.64 8.04 6.83
CA LEU A 4 6.70 6.93 7.03
C LEU A 4 7.40 5.85 7.85
N GLU A 5 6.93 5.64 9.08
CA GLU A 5 7.45 4.63 10.02
C GLU A 5 6.96 3.23 9.64
N TRP A 6 7.48 2.70 8.54
CA TRP A 6 7.08 1.40 8.00
C TRP A 6 8.09 0.29 8.28
N ASP A 7 9.05 0.50 9.19
CA ASP A 7 10.11 -0.46 9.47
C ASP A 7 9.57 -1.85 9.85
N ASN A 8 8.38 -1.92 10.44
CA ASN A 8 7.70 -3.17 10.81
C ASN A 8 6.63 -3.63 9.79
N MET A 9 6.38 -2.89 8.70
CA MET A 9 5.28 -3.09 7.76
C MET A 9 5.78 -3.45 6.36
N GLY A 10 5.97 -4.74 6.08
CA GLY A 10 6.37 -5.19 4.74
C GLY A 10 6.56 -6.70 4.66
N VAL A 11 6.92 -7.21 3.49
CA VAL A 11 7.22 -8.64 3.30
C VAL A 11 8.72 -8.87 3.38
N LYS A 12 9.11 -9.87 4.18
CA LYS A 12 10.50 -10.30 4.31
C LYS A 12 10.82 -11.32 3.23
N ILE A 13 11.71 -10.97 2.30
CA ILE A 13 12.22 -11.86 1.25
C ILE A 13 13.73 -11.98 1.45
N ASP A 14 14.25 -13.21 1.58
CA ASP A 14 15.68 -13.51 1.77
C ASP A 14 16.36 -12.69 2.88
N GLY A 15 15.69 -12.57 4.03
CA GLY A 15 16.22 -11.82 5.17
C GLY A 15 16.06 -10.30 5.09
N ARG A 16 15.71 -9.75 3.92
CA ARG A 16 15.49 -8.31 3.69
C ARG A 16 14.01 -7.97 3.76
N GLN A 17 13.68 -6.85 4.41
CA GLN A 17 12.31 -6.38 4.49
C GLN A 17 12.02 -5.41 3.33
N LEU A 18 11.12 -5.80 2.45
CA LEU A 18 10.71 -5.01 1.29
C LEU A 18 9.44 -4.25 1.63
N HIS A 19 9.55 -2.92 1.67
CA HIS A 19 8.49 -2.00 2.07
C HIS A 19 7.96 -1.17 0.90
N HIS A 20 8.80 -0.90 -0.10
CA HIS A 20 8.41 -0.22 -1.33
C HIS A 20 9.34 -0.59 -2.48
N ILE A 21 8.79 -0.75 -3.68
CA ILE A 21 9.55 -0.79 -4.94
C ILE A 21 9.04 0.38 -5.78
N ARG A 22 9.94 1.29 -6.17
CA ARG A 22 9.59 2.42 -7.05
C ARG A 22 10.13 2.15 -8.44
N PHE A 23 9.24 2.10 -9.41
CA PHE A 23 9.55 2.32 -10.82
C PHE A 23 8.82 3.61 -11.21
N VAL A 24 9.39 4.44 -12.10
CA VAL A 24 8.90 5.79 -12.46
C VAL A 24 7.38 5.99 -12.26
N ASP A 25 6.99 6.96 -11.42
CA ASP A 25 5.62 7.33 -11.02
C ASP A 25 4.71 6.23 -10.40
N VAL A 26 5.16 4.98 -10.31
CA VAL A 26 4.43 3.84 -9.75
C VAL A 26 5.07 3.40 -8.43
N ILE A 27 4.24 3.25 -7.39
CA ILE A 27 4.67 2.76 -6.08
C ILE A 27 3.97 1.43 -5.84
N VAL A 28 4.75 0.38 -5.58
CA VAL A 28 4.24 -0.92 -5.16
C VAL A 28 4.44 -1.06 -3.66
N LEU A 29 3.35 -1.30 -2.93
CA LEU A 29 3.33 -1.58 -1.50
C LEU A 29 3.10 -3.09 -1.31
N ILE A 30 3.92 -3.72 -0.49
CA ILE A 30 3.87 -5.16 -0.26
C ILE A 30 3.67 -5.40 1.23
N THR A 31 2.62 -6.12 1.61
CA THR A 31 2.28 -6.36 3.02
C THR A 31 1.85 -7.81 3.24
N PRO A 32 2.01 -8.36 4.45
CA PRO A 32 1.59 -9.72 4.76
C PRO A 32 0.07 -9.87 4.98
N ASN A 33 -0.69 -8.78 5.18
CA ASN A 33 -2.14 -8.86 5.41
C ASN A 33 -2.88 -7.57 5.02
N ILE A 34 -4.19 -7.70 4.81
CA ILE A 34 -5.09 -6.62 4.35
C ILE A 34 -5.12 -5.43 5.31
N GLU A 35 -5.08 -5.66 6.63
CA GLU A 35 -5.14 -4.56 7.60
C GLU A 35 -3.89 -3.67 7.53
N GLN A 36 -2.71 -4.27 7.39
CA GLN A 36 -1.46 -3.55 7.19
C GLN A 36 -1.46 -2.81 5.84
N ALA A 37 -1.96 -3.44 4.78
CA ALA A 37 -2.12 -2.77 3.49
C ALA A 37 -3.00 -1.51 3.60
N LYS A 38 -4.15 -1.59 4.30
CA LYS A 38 -5.03 -0.42 4.51
C LYS A 38 -4.32 0.69 5.28
N ARG A 39 -3.58 0.36 6.34
CA ARG A 39 -2.82 1.34 7.15
C ARG A 39 -1.71 2.00 6.33
N MET A 40 -0.89 1.23 5.61
CA MET A 40 0.15 1.78 4.74
C MET A 40 -0.44 2.69 3.67
N LEU A 41 -1.55 2.31 3.04
CA LEU A 41 -2.16 3.13 2.01
C LEU A 41 -2.73 4.44 2.56
N ALA A 42 -3.34 4.41 3.76
CA ALA A 42 -3.82 5.61 4.45
C ALA A 42 -2.68 6.55 4.86
N ASP A 43 -1.58 6.00 5.42
CA ASP A 43 -0.40 6.78 5.78
C ASP A 43 0.26 7.39 4.54
N PHE A 44 0.29 6.63 3.44
CA PHE A 44 0.78 7.12 2.16
C PHE A 44 -0.06 8.27 1.64
N ASP A 45 -1.40 8.20 1.74
CA ASP A 45 -2.31 9.25 1.25
C ASP A 45 -2.13 10.52 2.06
N LYS A 46 -2.04 10.38 3.38
CA LYS A 46 -1.72 11.47 4.31
C LYS A 46 -0.36 12.10 3.98
N ALA A 47 0.66 11.30 3.67
CA ALA A 47 1.98 11.81 3.30
C ALA A 47 1.98 12.53 1.95
N CYS A 48 1.21 12.05 0.97
CA CYS A 48 0.98 12.74 -0.30
C CYS A 48 0.30 14.09 -0.08
N GLY A 49 -0.76 14.14 0.75
CA GLY A 49 -1.47 15.38 1.05
C GLY A 49 -0.59 16.47 1.66
N LYS A 50 0.42 16.10 2.46
CA LYS A 50 1.40 17.05 3.03
C LYS A 50 2.28 17.74 1.99
N ILE A 51 2.45 17.13 0.82
CA ILE A 51 3.23 17.69 -0.30
C ILE A 51 2.34 18.05 -1.49
N VAL A 52 1.03 18.23 -1.26
CA VAL A 52 0.04 18.63 -2.27
C VAL A 52 -0.06 17.61 -3.42
N LEU A 53 0.27 16.36 -3.15
CA LEU A 53 -0.01 15.23 -4.05
C LEU A 53 -1.26 14.49 -3.56
N ARG A 54 -1.96 13.83 -4.48
CA ARG A 54 -3.12 13.00 -4.18
C ARG A 54 -3.00 11.66 -4.89
N GLN A 55 -3.32 10.57 -4.20
CA GLN A 55 -3.38 9.27 -4.84
C GLN A 55 -4.56 9.19 -5.81
N ASN A 56 -4.37 8.50 -6.94
CA ASN A 56 -5.46 8.14 -7.84
C ASN A 56 -5.90 6.71 -7.53
N LEU A 57 -6.91 6.57 -6.66
CA LEU A 57 -7.43 5.27 -6.24
C LEU A 57 -8.02 4.47 -7.41
N THR A 58 -8.57 5.14 -8.42
CA THR A 58 -9.11 4.49 -9.64
C THR A 58 -8.03 3.82 -10.49
N LYS A 59 -6.77 4.28 -10.40
CA LYS A 59 -5.61 3.66 -11.06
C LYS A 59 -4.83 2.72 -10.13
N THR A 60 -5.20 2.66 -8.86
CA THR A 60 -4.54 1.79 -7.89
C THR A 60 -5.14 0.40 -8.01
N MET A 61 -4.28 -0.62 -8.13
CA MET A 61 -4.70 -2.02 -8.19
C MET A 61 -4.26 -2.75 -6.93
N PHE A 62 -5.15 -3.54 -6.34
CA PHE A 62 -4.89 -4.37 -5.18
C PHE A 62 -4.71 -5.82 -5.61
N MET A 63 -3.47 -6.32 -5.56
CA MET A 63 -3.20 -7.73 -5.88
C MET A 63 -3.06 -8.53 -4.58
N LYS A 64 -3.74 -9.68 -4.51
CA LYS A 64 -3.63 -10.63 -3.39
C LYS A 64 -3.22 -12.02 -3.88
N ASN A 65 -2.66 -12.82 -2.96
CA ASN A 65 -2.41 -14.22 -3.25
C ASN A 65 -3.74 -15.00 -3.32
N GLY A 66 -3.81 -16.07 -4.12
CA GLY A 66 -5.04 -16.84 -4.34
C GLY A 66 -5.61 -17.50 -3.08
N LEU A 67 -4.81 -17.63 -2.03
CA LEU A 67 -5.21 -18.16 -0.73
C LEU A 67 -5.96 -17.15 0.15
N VAL A 68 -5.93 -15.86 -0.18
CA VAL A 68 -6.63 -14.81 0.58
C VAL A 68 -8.10 -14.81 0.15
N SER A 69 -9.01 -14.92 1.12
CA SER A 69 -10.45 -14.88 0.86
C SER A 69 -10.85 -13.58 0.17
N TYR A 70 -11.92 -13.63 -0.64
CA TYR A 70 -12.45 -12.45 -1.29
C TYR A 70 -13.04 -11.51 -0.22
N ALA A 71 -12.45 -10.32 -0.09
CA ALA A 71 -12.94 -9.26 0.77
C ALA A 71 -12.72 -7.91 0.05
N PRO A 72 -13.74 -7.05 -0.05
CA PRO A 72 -13.58 -5.72 -0.63
C PRO A 72 -12.44 -4.94 0.04
N PHE A 73 -11.53 -4.41 -0.77
CA PHE A 73 -10.42 -3.59 -0.30
C PHE A 73 -10.78 -2.11 -0.44
N THR A 74 -11.24 -1.52 0.66
CA THR A 74 -11.64 -0.12 0.73
C THR A 74 -10.60 0.76 1.42
N LEU A 75 -10.40 1.97 0.90
CA LEU A 75 -9.72 3.08 1.55
C LEU A 75 -10.65 4.29 1.64
N ASN A 76 -10.90 4.81 2.85
CA ASN A 76 -11.79 5.95 3.07
C ASN A 76 -13.18 5.80 2.41
N GLY A 77 -13.72 4.57 2.38
CA GLY A 77 -15.00 4.25 1.75
C GLY A 77 -14.98 4.16 0.22
N THR A 78 -13.81 4.29 -0.42
CA THR A 78 -13.63 4.03 -1.86
C THR A 78 -13.10 2.62 -2.07
N ASP A 79 -13.78 1.83 -2.91
CA ASP A 79 -13.30 0.51 -3.33
C ASP A 79 -12.11 0.64 -4.28
N ILE A 80 -11.10 -0.20 -4.08
CA ILE A 80 -9.93 -0.32 -4.94
C ILE A 80 -10.09 -1.59 -5.76
N SER A 81 -9.87 -1.48 -7.07
CA SER A 81 -9.95 -2.60 -8.00
C SER A 81 -8.85 -3.63 -7.72
N GLU A 82 -9.17 -4.91 -7.91
CA GLU A 82 -8.18 -6.00 -7.99
C GLU A 82 -7.45 -5.99 -9.35
#